data_AF-A0A937LXD1-F1
#
_entry.id   AF-A0A937LXD1-F1
#
_cell.length_a   1.000
_cell.length_b   1.000
_cell.length_c   1.000
_cell.angle_alpha   90.00
_cell.angle_beta   90.00
_cell.angle_gamma   90.00
#
_symmetry.space_group_name_H-M   'P 1'
#
loop_
_entity.id
_entity.type
_entity.pdbx_description
1 polymer ?
#
loop_
_entity_poly.entity_id
_entity_poly.type
_entity_poly.pdbx_seq_one_letter_code
_entity_poly.pdbx_strand_id
1 'polypeptide(L)'
;MLETENNPNPKNIVDPSRLLRFVLAKFLGRIANTRQINKKRSAFEKTRKSTGADHVVEYFHQLDDPYSHLTAQVLARFAARYDVKIVPYLIRASGGKHQPELQKLATWARRDVELVAPHYGLNFPACAGVVPDSKSQQAAAAVLAGMSPAEFIENIEQISQSNWQGQSIEQDHLSDSEVGQKLDQGSVRLAELQHYSGATFYYGGEWYWGVDRLFHLEQRLRDLGACHTPNEPYIASRPEIDISDVDGKNIDASNLELHFYSSLNSPYTSIIYDKTIGIAEACNINLHHKPVLPMIMRGVPAPVAKGKYIFFDTKREADFFNVPFGKHVTPIGEPTRQAYSLLPWAKSLGKDTELFSTLMRYAFAEGKGLHKIKNIRHAIEKVGLDWKEAQEHLGGEAWKPWVEKHQDEMVQGMGLWGVPSYRLCGPEGEPDLEVWGQDRLWLVAAEIRRRSSL
;
A
#
# COMPACT_ATOMS: atom_id res chain seq x y z
N MET A 1 9.17 14.44 18.61
CA MET A 1 8.28 13.92 19.66
C MET A 1 7.67 12.60 19.17
N LEU A 2 7.97 11.50 19.85
CA LEU A 2 7.61 10.15 19.43
C LEU A 2 6.09 9.85 19.39
N GLU A 3 5.35 10.25 20.43
CA GLU A 3 3.87 10.20 20.50
C GLU A 3 3.32 11.64 20.53
N THR A 4 2.25 11.91 19.79
CA THR A 4 1.65 13.26 19.76
C THR A 4 0.83 13.52 21.02
N GLU A 5 1.04 14.66 21.69
CA GLU A 5 0.21 15.08 22.84
C GLU A 5 -1.28 15.19 22.49
N ASN A 6 -1.60 15.70 21.29
CA ASN A 6 -2.96 15.89 20.79
C ASN A 6 -3.30 14.91 19.66
N ASN A 7 -3.42 13.62 20.00
CA ASN A 7 -3.79 12.60 19.02
C ASN A 7 -5.28 12.75 18.60
N PRO A 8 -5.59 12.90 17.29
CA PRO A 8 -6.98 13.05 16.82
C PRO A 8 -7.80 11.75 16.87
N ASN A 9 -7.15 10.61 17.15
CA ASN A 9 -7.83 9.33 17.32
C ASN A 9 -8.33 9.16 18.76
N PRO A 10 -9.49 8.51 18.98
CA PRO A 10 -9.97 8.22 20.33
C PRO A 10 -8.94 7.44 21.17
N LYS A 11 -8.84 7.75 22.48
CA LYS A 11 -7.88 7.10 23.39
C LYS A 11 -7.98 5.57 23.38
N ASN A 12 -9.19 5.02 23.29
CA ASN A 12 -9.42 3.59 23.22
C ASN A 12 -9.07 2.97 21.84
N ILE A 13 -8.77 3.76 20.82
CA ILE A 13 -8.23 3.28 19.54
C ILE A 13 -6.69 3.33 19.56
N VAL A 14 -6.10 4.35 20.20
CA VAL A 14 -4.65 4.47 20.39
C VAL A 14 -4.13 3.43 21.39
N ASP A 15 -4.91 3.13 22.44
CA ASP A 15 -4.62 2.07 23.39
C ASP A 15 -5.89 1.27 23.77
N PRO A 16 -6.26 0.26 22.95
CA PRO A 16 -7.50 -0.48 23.14
C PRO A 16 -7.43 -1.41 24.35
N SER A 17 -8.55 -1.45 25.09
CA SER A 17 -8.76 -2.41 26.17
C SER A 17 -8.78 -3.85 25.64
N ARG A 18 -8.60 -4.83 26.53
CA ARG A 18 -8.64 -6.26 26.17
C ARG A 18 -9.92 -6.65 25.43
N LEU A 19 -11.07 -6.14 25.90
CA LEU A 19 -12.37 -6.40 25.29
C LEU A 19 -12.45 -5.81 23.88
N LEU A 20 -12.00 -4.56 23.71
CA LEU A 20 -12.01 -3.90 22.39
C LEU A 20 -11.07 -4.61 21.40
N ARG A 21 -9.89 -5.04 21.84
CA ARG A 21 -8.97 -5.86 21.00
C ARG A 21 -9.64 -7.12 20.49
N PHE A 22 -10.41 -7.80 21.34
CA PHE A 22 -11.15 -9.01 20.95
C PHE A 22 -12.27 -8.72 19.93
N VAL A 23 -13.01 -7.62 20.10
CA VAL A 23 -14.04 -7.20 19.15
C VAL A 23 -13.41 -6.85 17.79
N LEU A 24 -12.35 -6.04 17.79
CA LEU A 24 -11.60 -5.68 16.57
C LEU A 24 -11.01 -6.92 15.88
N ALA A 25 -10.45 -7.85 16.64
CA ALA A 25 -9.93 -9.12 16.13
C ALA A 25 -11.00 -9.92 15.36
N LYS A 26 -12.21 -10.06 15.93
CA LYS A 26 -13.32 -10.76 15.26
C LYS A 26 -13.81 -10.02 14.01
N PHE A 27 -13.92 -8.70 14.08
CA PHE A 27 -14.39 -7.88 12.97
C PHE A 27 -13.42 -7.92 11.79
N LEU A 28 -12.15 -7.59 12.02
CA LEU A 28 -11.10 -7.58 10.99
C LEU A 28 -10.75 -8.99 10.51
N GLY A 29 -10.80 -9.99 11.40
CA GLY A 29 -10.58 -11.39 11.03
C GLY A 29 -11.66 -11.96 10.10
N ARG A 30 -12.89 -11.40 10.10
CA ARG A 30 -13.92 -11.75 9.09
C ARG A 30 -13.63 -11.11 7.73
N ILE A 31 -13.08 -9.90 7.72
CA ILE A 31 -12.69 -9.19 6.49
C ILE A 31 -11.50 -9.90 5.86
N ALA A 32 -10.50 -10.25 6.66
CA ALA A 32 -9.29 -10.95 6.24
C ALA A 32 -9.46 -12.49 6.18
N ASN A 33 -10.60 -12.98 5.67
CA ASN A 33 -10.89 -14.41 5.57
C ASN A 33 -11.18 -14.84 4.13
N THR A 34 -10.25 -15.57 3.51
CA THR A 34 -10.34 -16.03 2.11
C THR A 34 -11.62 -16.81 1.83
N ARG A 35 -12.10 -17.65 2.76
CA ARG A 35 -13.35 -18.40 2.56
C ARG A 35 -14.56 -17.47 2.50
N GLN A 36 -14.60 -16.45 3.36
CA GLN A 36 -15.69 -15.46 3.34
C GLN A 36 -15.63 -14.56 2.10
N ILE A 37 -14.43 -14.17 1.68
CA ILE A 37 -14.20 -13.42 0.43
C ILE A 37 -14.71 -14.25 -0.76
N ASN A 38 -14.29 -15.51 -0.90
CA ASN A 38 -14.71 -16.39 -1.99
C ASN A 38 -16.23 -16.68 -1.96
N LYS A 39 -16.82 -16.80 -0.77
CA LYS A 39 -18.28 -16.92 -0.62
C LYS A 39 -19.01 -15.68 -1.15
N LYS A 40 -18.52 -14.47 -0.83
CA LYS A 40 -19.09 -13.21 -1.35
C LYS A 40 -18.94 -13.11 -2.87
N ARG A 41 -17.76 -13.44 -3.41
CA ARG A 41 -17.52 -13.51 -4.86
C ARG A 41 -18.51 -14.46 -5.53
N SER A 42 -18.65 -15.68 -5.02
CA SER A 42 -19.56 -16.69 -5.57
C SER A 42 -21.02 -16.24 -5.52
N ALA A 43 -21.44 -15.59 -4.42
CA ALA A 43 -22.80 -15.06 -4.30
C ALA A 43 -23.05 -13.92 -5.29
N PHE A 44 -22.11 -12.99 -5.45
CA PHE A 44 -22.18 -11.92 -6.44
C PHE A 44 -22.31 -12.48 -7.87
N GLU A 45 -21.46 -13.43 -8.26
CA GLU A 45 -21.48 -14.02 -9.60
C GLU A 45 -22.75 -14.84 -9.85
N LYS A 46 -23.28 -15.53 -8.84
CA LYS A 46 -24.56 -16.23 -8.95
C LYS A 46 -25.70 -15.26 -9.27
N THR A 47 -25.76 -14.14 -8.55
CA THR A 47 -26.75 -13.10 -8.81
C THR A 47 -26.58 -12.52 -10.22
N ARG A 48 -25.37 -12.10 -10.58
CA ARG A 48 -25.07 -11.54 -11.90
C ARG A 48 -25.50 -12.46 -13.04
N LYS A 49 -25.14 -13.75 -12.97
CA LYS A 49 -25.52 -14.75 -13.98
C LYS A 49 -27.03 -14.97 -14.02
N SER A 50 -27.70 -15.03 -12.88
CA SER A 50 -29.16 -15.24 -12.82
C SER A 50 -29.96 -14.07 -13.41
N THR A 51 -29.40 -12.86 -13.41
CA THR A 51 -30.03 -11.66 -13.99
C THR A 51 -29.53 -11.36 -15.40
N GLY A 52 -28.64 -12.18 -15.97
CA GLY A 52 -28.00 -11.91 -17.27
C GLY A 52 -27.22 -10.59 -17.32
N ALA A 53 -26.69 -10.13 -16.17
CA ALA A 53 -26.03 -8.84 -16.09
C ALA A 53 -24.57 -8.89 -16.58
N ASP A 54 -24.12 -7.81 -17.20
CA ASP A 54 -22.72 -7.62 -17.62
C ASP A 54 -21.76 -7.64 -16.43
N HIS A 55 -20.48 -7.88 -16.72
CA HIS A 55 -19.40 -7.61 -15.77
C HIS A 55 -19.16 -6.09 -15.68
N VAL A 56 -19.82 -5.41 -14.74
CA VAL A 56 -19.66 -3.95 -14.56
C VAL A 56 -18.47 -3.63 -13.67
N VAL A 57 -17.50 -2.89 -14.21
CA VAL A 57 -16.33 -2.38 -13.49
C VAL A 57 -16.47 -0.86 -13.36
N GLU A 58 -16.56 -0.34 -12.13
CA GLU A 58 -16.54 1.12 -11.90
C GLU A 58 -15.09 1.58 -11.77
N TYR A 59 -14.68 2.59 -12.54
CA TYR A 59 -13.33 3.17 -12.50
C TYR A 59 -13.39 4.60 -11.98
N PHE A 60 -12.54 4.96 -11.02
CA PHE A 60 -12.53 6.29 -10.40
C PHE A 60 -11.23 7.01 -10.75
N HIS A 61 -11.33 8.04 -11.58
CA HIS A 61 -10.20 8.82 -12.08
C HIS A 61 -10.10 10.16 -11.35
N GLN A 62 -8.92 10.46 -10.82
CA GLN A 62 -8.61 11.73 -10.17
C GLN A 62 -7.56 12.48 -11.01
N LEU A 63 -7.86 13.72 -11.39
CA LEU A 63 -7.09 14.47 -12.40
C LEU A 63 -5.68 14.87 -11.95
N ASP A 64 -5.47 15.04 -10.65
CA ASP A 64 -4.20 15.41 -10.03
C ASP A 64 -3.49 14.21 -9.36
N ASP A 65 -4.00 12.98 -9.58
CA ASP A 65 -3.39 11.76 -9.08
C ASP A 65 -2.50 11.12 -10.16
N PRO A 66 -1.17 11.05 -9.95
CA PRO A 66 -0.27 10.49 -10.96
C PRO A 66 -0.51 8.99 -11.22
N TYR A 67 -1.06 8.23 -10.27
CA TYR A 67 -1.44 6.83 -10.53
C TYR A 67 -2.68 6.74 -11.41
N SER A 68 -3.56 7.75 -11.39
CA SER A 68 -4.70 7.83 -12.31
C SER A 68 -4.20 8.02 -13.74
N HIS A 69 -3.09 8.74 -13.94
CA HIS A 69 -2.41 8.84 -15.24
C HIS A 69 -1.79 7.51 -15.71
N LEU A 70 -1.08 6.78 -14.83
CA LEU A 70 -0.58 5.44 -15.20
C LEU A 70 -1.73 4.49 -15.57
N THR A 71 -2.84 4.58 -14.86
CA THR A 71 -4.02 3.75 -15.14
C THR A 71 -4.71 4.14 -16.44
N ALA A 72 -4.70 5.42 -16.82
CA ALA A 72 -5.25 5.90 -18.08
C ALA A 72 -4.62 5.21 -19.29
N GLN A 73 -3.30 5.00 -19.28
CA GLN A 73 -2.52 4.33 -20.33
C GLN A 73 -2.89 2.86 -20.56
N VAL A 74 -3.58 2.22 -19.61
CA VAL A 74 -3.97 0.81 -19.72
C VAL A 74 -5.47 0.59 -19.83
N LEU A 75 -6.29 1.64 -19.67
CA LEU A 75 -7.74 1.50 -19.54
C LEU A 75 -8.39 0.98 -20.83
N ALA A 76 -8.02 1.53 -21.99
CA ALA A 76 -8.52 1.08 -23.28
C ALA A 76 -8.13 -0.38 -23.58
N ARG A 77 -6.86 -0.73 -23.30
CA ARG A 77 -6.38 -2.12 -23.44
C ARG A 77 -7.14 -3.07 -22.51
N PHE A 78 -7.45 -2.64 -21.29
CA PHE A 78 -8.24 -3.43 -20.33
C PHE A 78 -9.68 -3.63 -20.82
N ALA A 79 -10.33 -2.57 -21.31
CA ALA A 79 -11.67 -2.65 -21.89
C ALA A 79 -11.75 -3.57 -23.11
N ALA A 80 -10.73 -3.56 -23.98
CA ALA A 80 -10.66 -4.42 -25.15
C ALA A 80 -10.31 -5.88 -24.82
N ARG A 81 -9.61 -6.13 -23.71
CA ARG A 81 -9.12 -7.46 -23.32
C ARG A 81 -10.18 -8.30 -22.61
N TYR A 82 -11.06 -7.66 -21.87
CA TYR A 82 -12.02 -8.31 -20.99
C TYR A 82 -13.45 -7.95 -21.38
N ASP A 83 -14.35 -8.95 -21.32
CA ASP A 83 -15.79 -8.78 -21.50
C ASP A 83 -16.37 -8.06 -20.27
N VAL A 84 -16.16 -6.75 -20.23
CA VAL A 84 -16.57 -5.87 -19.13
C VAL A 84 -17.20 -4.60 -19.65
N LYS A 85 -18.16 -4.09 -18.90
CA LYS A 85 -18.68 -2.73 -19.05
C LYS A 85 -17.99 -1.82 -18.04
N ILE A 86 -17.13 -0.93 -18.51
CA ILE A 86 -16.47 0.04 -17.64
C ILE A 86 -17.36 1.28 -17.49
N VAL A 87 -17.56 1.69 -16.24
CA VAL A 87 -18.27 2.93 -15.88
C VAL A 87 -17.26 3.89 -15.22
N PRO A 88 -16.74 4.89 -15.95
CA PRO A 88 -15.81 5.85 -15.40
C PRO A 88 -16.51 6.92 -14.58
N TYR A 89 -15.87 7.33 -13.49
CA TYR A 89 -16.25 8.43 -12.63
C TYR A 89 -15.05 9.38 -12.47
N LEU A 90 -15.26 10.67 -12.71
CA LEU A 90 -14.33 11.70 -12.27
C LEU A 90 -14.57 11.97 -10.78
N ILE A 91 -13.49 12.10 -10.01
CA ILE A 91 -13.57 12.38 -8.57
C ILE A 91 -12.69 13.56 -8.17
N ARG A 92 -13.00 14.14 -7.01
CA ARG A 92 -12.10 15.04 -6.29
C ARG A 92 -11.17 14.25 -5.38
N ALA A 93 -10.00 14.81 -5.09
CA ALA A 93 -9.18 14.35 -3.98
C ALA A 93 -9.99 14.36 -2.68
N SER A 94 -10.05 13.22 -1.97
CA SER A 94 -10.90 13.07 -0.78
C SER A 94 -10.45 13.93 0.40
N GLY A 95 -9.15 14.27 0.49
CA GLY A 95 -8.60 15.14 1.53
C GLY A 95 -8.86 14.70 2.98
N GLY A 96 -8.68 15.66 3.89
CA GLY A 96 -9.07 15.54 5.31
C GLY A 96 -8.52 14.29 6.02
N LYS A 97 -9.38 13.59 6.76
CA LYS A 97 -8.99 12.41 7.56
C LYS A 97 -8.53 11.21 6.72
N HIS A 98 -8.87 11.17 5.44
CA HIS A 98 -8.46 10.10 4.54
C HIS A 98 -7.06 10.33 3.98
N GLN A 99 -6.73 11.60 3.71
CA GLN A 99 -5.45 12.07 3.18
C GLN A 99 -4.97 13.31 3.97
N PRO A 100 -4.46 13.16 5.20
CA PRO A 100 -4.15 14.30 6.08
C PRO A 100 -2.91 15.12 5.64
N GLU A 101 -1.99 14.51 4.89
CA GLU A 101 -0.74 15.12 4.43
C GLU A 101 -0.75 15.30 2.91
N LEU A 102 -1.76 16.00 2.36
CA LEU A 102 -2.02 16.09 0.92
C LEU A 102 -0.78 16.48 0.09
N GLN A 103 -0.04 17.50 0.51
CA GLN A 103 1.14 17.97 -0.22
C GLN A 103 2.27 16.92 -0.24
N LYS A 104 2.51 16.25 0.91
CA LYS A 104 3.51 15.17 0.97
C LYS A 104 3.06 13.97 0.16
N LEU A 105 1.77 13.64 0.19
CA LEU A 105 1.18 12.59 -0.64
C LEU A 105 1.37 12.85 -2.13
N ALA A 106 1.08 14.06 -2.59
CA ALA A 106 1.28 14.43 -4.00
C ALA A 106 2.76 14.37 -4.40
N THR A 107 3.66 14.90 -3.56
CA THR A 107 5.10 14.90 -3.82
C THR A 107 5.66 13.47 -3.89
N TRP A 108 5.29 12.62 -2.92
CA TRP A 108 5.67 11.21 -2.94
C TRP A 108 5.09 10.48 -4.15
N ALA A 109 3.79 10.63 -4.42
CA ALA A 109 3.13 9.92 -5.51
C ALA A 109 3.77 10.28 -6.86
N ARG A 110 4.09 11.55 -7.10
CA ARG A 110 4.80 12.00 -8.31
C ARG A 110 6.17 11.33 -8.46
N ARG A 111 6.97 11.27 -7.38
CA ARG A 111 8.28 10.61 -7.42
C ARG A 111 8.14 9.10 -7.65
N ASP A 112 7.19 8.48 -6.96
CA ASP A 112 6.99 7.03 -6.99
C ASP A 112 6.54 6.55 -8.37
N VAL A 113 5.59 7.24 -9.02
CA VAL A 113 5.15 6.83 -10.38
C VAL A 113 6.26 6.91 -11.42
N GLU A 114 7.21 7.84 -11.30
CA GLU A 114 8.33 7.96 -12.24
C GLU A 114 9.28 6.78 -12.11
N LEU A 115 9.49 6.30 -10.88
CA LEU A 115 10.25 5.08 -10.62
C LEU A 115 9.51 3.83 -11.07
N VAL A 116 8.19 3.80 -10.94
CA VAL A 116 7.37 2.59 -11.17
C VAL A 116 6.97 2.40 -12.63
N ALA A 117 6.66 3.48 -13.36
CA ALA A 117 6.08 3.42 -14.70
C ALA A 117 6.90 2.56 -15.70
N PRO A 118 8.25 2.71 -15.78
CA PRO A 118 9.04 1.92 -16.73
C PRO A 118 8.92 0.41 -16.52
N HIS A 119 8.75 -0.05 -15.28
CA HIS A 119 8.62 -1.47 -14.95
C HIS A 119 7.28 -2.07 -15.36
N TYR A 120 6.27 -1.24 -15.65
CA TYR A 120 4.99 -1.65 -16.23
C TYR A 120 4.90 -1.38 -17.73
N GLY A 121 5.99 -0.91 -18.36
CA GLY A 121 5.98 -0.46 -19.76
C GLY A 121 5.13 0.79 -19.99
N LEU A 122 5.01 1.62 -18.95
CA LEU A 122 4.26 2.87 -18.95
C LEU A 122 5.23 4.05 -18.85
N ASN A 123 4.72 5.25 -19.08
CA ASN A 123 5.52 6.46 -19.03
C ASN A 123 4.89 7.49 -18.07
N PHE A 124 5.73 8.30 -17.44
CA PHE A 124 5.28 9.50 -16.75
C PHE A 124 6.01 10.72 -17.35
N PRO A 125 5.34 11.85 -17.65
CA PRO A 125 6.01 12.95 -18.34
C PRO A 125 7.13 13.56 -17.50
N ALA A 126 8.36 13.58 -18.02
CA ALA A 126 9.51 14.17 -17.31
C ALA A 126 9.33 15.66 -17.00
N CYS A 127 8.59 16.40 -17.84
CA CYS A 127 8.27 17.82 -17.63
C CYS A 127 7.15 18.07 -16.62
N ALA A 128 6.45 17.02 -16.15
CA ALA A 128 5.33 17.17 -15.24
C ALA A 128 5.79 17.58 -13.83
N GLY A 129 5.11 18.58 -13.26
CA GLY A 129 5.26 18.97 -11.86
C GLY A 129 4.68 17.96 -10.87
N VAL A 130 4.53 18.38 -9.61
CA VAL A 130 3.95 17.53 -8.54
C VAL A 130 2.48 17.20 -8.81
N VAL A 131 1.73 18.19 -9.28
CA VAL A 131 0.36 18.07 -9.78
C VAL A 131 0.20 18.94 -11.04
N PRO A 132 -0.76 18.65 -11.92
CA PRO A 132 -1.11 19.53 -13.03
C PRO A 132 -1.61 20.88 -12.53
N ASP A 133 -1.48 21.96 -13.31
CA ASP A 133 -2.03 23.25 -12.92
C ASP A 133 -3.57 23.24 -12.96
N SER A 134 -4.20 24.12 -12.17
CA SER A 134 -5.66 24.14 -12.04
C SER A 134 -6.41 24.38 -13.35
N LYS A 135 -5.83 25.11 -14.32
CA LYS A 135 -6.49 25.36 -15.61
C LYS A 135 -6.47 24.10 -16.48
N SER A 136 -5.34 23.41 -16.53
CA SER A 136 -5.22 22.12 -17.23
C SER A 136 -6.16 21.07 -16.63
N GLN A 137 -6.26 21.00 -15.28
CA GLN A 137 -7.21 20.11 -14.61
C GLN A 137 -8.65 20.45 -14.98
N GLN A 138 -9.02 21.73 -14.97
CA GLN A 138 -10.36 22.19 -15.32
C GLN A 138 -10.72 21.86 -16.78
N ALA A 139 -9.80 22.08 -17.72
CA ALA A 139 -9.99 21.75 -19.13
C ALA A 139 -10.16 20.24 -19.34
N ALA A 140 -9.30 19.42 -18.73
CA ALA A 140 -9.40 17.97 -18.77
C ALA A 140 -10.72 17.46 -18.17
N ALA A 141 -11.12 18.02 -17.03
CA ALA A 141 -12.40 17.70 -16.39
C ALA A 141 -13.58 18.03 -17.29
N ALA A 142 -13.57 19.20 -17.93
CA ALA A 142 -14.67 19.68 -18.76
C ALA A 142 -14.93 18.83 -20.00
N VAL A 143 -13.84 18.35 -20.62
CA VAL A 143 -13.91 17.43 -21.75
C VAL A 143 -14.36 16.04 -21.30
N LEU A 144 -13.67 15.44 -20.32
CA LEU A 144 -13.95 14.07 -19.86
C LEU A 144 -15.36 13.92 -19.26
N ALA A 145 -15.88 14.96 -18.59
CA ALA A 145 -17.19 14.94 -17.97
C ALA A 145 -18.35 14.91 -18.99
N GLY A 146 -18.11 15.41 -20.21
CA GLY A 146 -19.08 15.43 -21.32
C GLY A 146 -19.09 14.14 -22.14
N MET A 147 -18.07 13.29 -22.01
CA MET A 147 -17.92 12.06 -22.78
C MET A 147 -18.86 10.95 -22.31
N SER A 148 -19.33 10.14 -23.25
CA SER A 148 -19.86 8.81 -22.95
C SER A 148 -18.77 7.91 -22.34
N PRO A 149 -19.13 6.81 -21.66
CA PRO A 149 -18.13 5.87 -21.14
C PRO A 149 -17.16 5.34 -22.20
N ALA A 150 -17.63 5.09 -23.43
CA ALA A 150 -16.78 4.59 -24.51
C ALA A 150 -15.76 5.65 -24.97
N GLU A 151 -16.21 6.89 -25.20
CA GLU A 151 -15.34 8.01 -25.57
C GLU A 151 -14.34 8.31 -24.45
N PHE A 152 -14.76 8.26 -23.18
CA PHE A 152 -13.86 8.43 -22.05
C PHE A 152 -12.72 7.43 -22.10
N ILE A 153 -13.03 6.13 -22.26
CA ILE A 153 -12.03 5.06 -22.28
C ILE A 153 -11.06 5.23 -23.45
N GLU A 154 -11.56 5.62 -24.61
CA GLU A 154 -10.76 5.84 -25.82
C GLU A 154 -9.82 7.05 -25.69
N ASN A 155 -10.25 8.11 -25.01
CA ASN A 155 -9.53 9.40 -25.00
C ASN A 155 -8.76 9.70 -23.69
N ILE A 156 -9.00 8.95 -22.59
CA ILE A 156 -8.44 9.30 -21.27
C ILE A 156 -6.92 9.33 -21.24
N GLU A 157 -6.24 8.45 -21.98
CA GLU A 157 -4.77 8.43 -22.03
C GLU A 157 -4.22 9.75 -22.57
N GLN A 158 -4.70 10.18 -23.74
CA GLN A 158 -4.25 11.42 -24.38
C GLN A 158 -4.65 12.65 -23.56
N ILE A 159 -5.88 12.71 -23.03
CA ILE A 159 -6.32 13.85 -22.22
C ILE A 159 -5.53 13.94 -20.92
N SER A 160 -5.27 12.80 -20.27
CA SER A 160 -4.43 12.74 -19.07
C SER A 160 -2.99 13.17 -19.38
N GLN A 161 -2.43 12.75 -20.51
CA GLN A 161 -1.12 13.19 -20.97
C GLN A 161 -1.06 14.71 -21.14
N SER A 162 -2.02 15.31 -21.87
CA SER A 162 -2.07 16.75 -22.08
C SER A 162 -2.22 17.51 -20.77
N ASN A 163 -3.06 17.02 -19.86
CA ASN A 163 -3.24 17.60 -18.52
C ASN A 163 -1.91 17.66 -17.74
N TRP A 164 -1.18 16.54 -17.68
CA TRP A 164 0.09 16.48 -16.94
C TRP A 164 1.25 17.24 -17.62
N GLN A 165 1.18 17.45 -18.94
CA GLN A 165 2.16 18.24 -19.68
C GLN A 165 1.80 19.73 -19.78
N GLY A 166 0.61 20.14 -19.33
CA GLY A 166 0.12 21.51 -19.51
C GLY A 166 -0.13 21.88 -20.97
N GLN A 167 -0.45 20.91 -21.82
CA GLN A 167 -0.77 21.12 -23.24
C GLN A 167 -2.24 21.51 -23.41
N SER A 168 -2.55 22.16 -24.53
CA SER A 168 -3.92 22.52 -24.90
C SER A 168 -4.81 21.27 -24.98
N ILE A 169 -6.01 21.36 -24.44
CA ILE A 169 -7.04 20.32 -24.51
C ILE A 169 -8.23 20.95 -25.25
N GLU A 170 -8.33 20.68 -26.56
CA GLU A 170 -9.28 21.34 -27.47
C GLU A 170 -10.45 20.43 -27.81
N GLN A 171 -11.59 20.54 -27.09
CA GLN A 171 -12.88 19.92 -27.44
C GLN A 171 -14.05 20.73 -26.84
N ASP A 172 -15.28 20.41 -27.26
CA ASP A 172 -16.50 20.94 -26.63
C ASP A 172 -16.45 20.65 -25.12
N HIS A 173 -16.63 21.70 -24.33
CA HIS A 173 -16.47 21.64 -22.88
C HIS A 173 -17.81 21.88 -22.19
N LEU A 174 -18.08 21.08 -21.15
CA LEU A 174 -19.16 21.38 -20.23
C LEU A 174 -18.88 22.68 -19.46
N SER A 175 -19.93 23.32 -18.96
CA SER A 175 -19.78 24.47 -18.06
C SER A 175 -19.18 24.06 -16.72
N ASP A 176 -18.52 24.99 -16.03
CA ASP A 176 -17.91 24.74 -14.70
C ASP A 176 -18.88 24.14 -13.68
N SER A 177 -20.16 24.53 -13.75
CA SER A 177 -21.22 24.00 -12.90
C SER A 177 -21.48 22.51 -13.16
N GLU A 178 -21.58 22.13 -14.44
CA GLU A 178 -21.80 20.73 -14.85
C GLU A 178 -20.60 19.86 -14.50
N VAL A 179 -19.39 20.38 -14.72
CA VAL A 179 -18.14 19.71 -14.32
C VAL A 179 -18.10 19.48 -12.81
N GLY A 180 -18.42 20.52 -12.03
CA GLY A 180 -18.50 20.45 -10.59
C GLY A 180 -19.48 19.36 -10.12
N GLN A 181 -20.66 19.30 -10.74
CA GLN A 181 -21.67 18.29 -10.43
C GLN A 181 -21.18 16.86 -10.73
N LYS A 182 -20.47 16.65 -11.85
CA LYS A 182 -19.93 15.32 -12.21
C LYS A 182 -18.85 14.84 -11.24
N LEU A 183 -17.93 15.74 -10.85
CA LEU A 183 -16.91 15.46 -9.84
C LEU A 183 -17.53 15.12 -8.47
N ASP A 184 -18.57 15.86 -8.08
CA ASP A 184 -19.27 15.63 -6.82
C ASP A 184 -20.03 14.29 -6.85
N GLN A 185 -20.70 13.97 -7.94
CA GLN A 185 -21.38 12.67 -8.13
C GLN A 185 -20.41 11.49 -8.02
N GLY A 186 -19.26 11.55 -8.70
CA GLY A 186 -18.24 10.51 -8.60
C GLY A 186 -17.66 10.39 -7.19
N SER A 187 -17.42 11.51 -6.53
CA SER A 187 -16.91 11.53 -5.14
C SER A 187 -17.91 10.97 -4.14
N VAL A 188 -19.21 11.28 -4.30
CA VAL A 188 -20.31 10.69 -3.52
C VAL A 188 -20.35 9.18 -3.75
N ARG A 189 -20.28 8.73 -5.01
CA ARG A 189 -20.28 7.30 -5.34
C ARG A 189 -19.10 6.56 -4.71
N LEU A 190 -17.90 7.14 -4.76
CA LEU A 190 -16.70 6.59 -4.11
C LEU A 190 -16.90 6.44 -2.59
N ALA A 191 -17.51 7.44 -1.95
CA ALA A 191 -17.80 7.45 -0.52
C ALA A 191 -18.87 6.41 -0.13
N GLU A 192 -19.94 6.25 -0.93
CA GLU A 192 -20.96 5.20 -0.76
C GLU A 192 -20.34 3.80 -0.77
N LEU A 193 -19.37 3.58 -1.67
CA LEU A 193 -18.62 2.34 -1.78
C LEU A 193 -17.47 2.22 -0.74
N GLN A 194 -17.38 3.18 0.18
CA GLN A 194 -16.45 3.23 1.31
C GLN A 194 -14.97 3.25 0.92
N HIS A 195 -14.61 4.05 -0.09
CA HIS A 195 -13.21 4.27 -0.50
C HIS A 195 -12.86 5.75 -0.60
N TYR A 196 -11.59 6.06 -0.93
CA TYR A 196 -11.03 7.41 -0.75
C TYR A 196 -9.83 7.76 -1.64
N SER A 197 -9.50 6.89 -2.60
CA SER A 197 -8.35 7.04 -3.49
C SER A 197 -8.82 7.05 -4.95
N GLY A 198 -8.14 7.84 -5.78
CA GLY A 198 -8.21 7.74 -7.23
C GLY A 198 -7.50 6.49 -7.75
N ALA A 199 -7.42 6.41 -9.08
CA ALA A 199 -6.82 5.30 -9.83
C ALA A 199 -7.40 3.92 -9.50
N THR A 200 -8.61 3.83 -8.95
CA THR A 200 -9.11 2.57 -8.40
C THR A 200 -10.22 1.98 -9.26
N PHE A 201 -10.24 0.65 -9.34
CA PHE A 201 -11.32 -0.12 -9.94
C PHE A 201 -12.17 -0.76 -8.85
N TYR A 202 -13.48 -0.81 -9.06
CA TYR A 202 -14.42 -1.53 -8.22
C TYR A 202 -15.14 -2.60 -9.04
N TYR A 203 -15.06 -3.84 -8.57
CA TYR A 203 -15.76 -4.97 -9.20
C TYR A 203 -16.26 -5.97 -8.18
N GLY A 204 -17.57 -6.21 -8.20
CA GLY A 204 -18.25 -7.23 -7.41
C GLY A 204 -17.90 -7.21 -5.93
N GLY A 205 -17.97 -6.02 -5.31
CA GLY A 205 -17.75 -5.83 -3.87
C GLY A 205 -16.32 -5.55 -3.45
N GLU A 206 -15.37 -5.45 -4.39
CA GLU A 206 -13.93 -5.37 -4.10
C GLU A 206 -13.24 -4.24 -4.87
N TRP A 207 -12.22 -3.67 -4.24
CA TRP A 207 -11.38 -2.59 -4.78
C TRP A 207 -10.06 -3.13 -5.33
N TYR A 208 -9.53 -2.49 -6.37
CA TYR A 208 -8.24 -2.79 -6.99
C TYR A 208 -7.56 -1.46 -7.35
N TRP A 209 -6.57 -1.08 -6.56
CA TRP A 209 -5.89 0.21 -6.71
C TRP A 209 -4.82 0.16 -7.80
N GLY A 210 -5.03 0.97 -8.85
CA GLY A 210 -4.09 1.27 -9.90
C GLY A 210 -3.58 0.06 -10.66
N VAL A 211 -2.50 0.29 -11.40
CA VAL A 211 -1.72 -0.76 -12.07
C VAL A 211 -1.15 -1.78 -11.07
N ASP A 212 -0.84 -1.34 -9.84
CA ASP A 212 -0.30 -2.17 -8.75
C ASP A 212 -1.21 -3.31 -8.25
N ARG A 213 -2.53 -3.21 -8.51
CA ARG A 213 -3.51 -4.26 -8.16
C ARG A 213 -4.35 -4.72 -9.36
N LEU A 214 -4.12 -4.19 -10.56
CA LEU A 214 -4.91 -4.53 -11.74
C LEU A 214 -4.83 -6.02 -12.06
N PHE A 215 -3.66 -6.64 -11.92
CA PHE A 215 -3.49 -8.08 -12.15
C PHE A 215 -4.42 -8.97 -11.29
N HIS A 216 -4.85 -8.51 -10.10
CA HIS A 216 -5.82 -9.24 -9.28
C HIS A 216 -7.24 -9.18 -9.86
N LEU A 217 -7.62 -8.04 -10.44
CA LEU A 217 -8.89 -7.90 -11.15
C LEU A 217 -8.86 -8.73 -12.43
N GLU A 218 -7.75 -8.65 -13.16
CA GLU A 218 -7.50 -9.47 -14.35
C GLU A 218 -7.60 -10.96 -14.04
N GLN A 219 -6.92 -11.45 -13.00
CA GLN A 219 -7.00 -12.86 -12.60
C GLN A 219 -8.44 -13.25 -12.27
N ARG A 220 -9.17 -12.42 -11.50
CA ARG A 220 -10.56 -12.69 -11.18
C ARG A 220 -11.44 -12.77 -12.43
N LEU A 221 -11.24 -11.91 -13.42
CA LEU A 221 -12.00 -11.92 -14.67
C LEU A 221 -11.61 -13.12 -15.56
N ARG A 222 -10.34 -13.52 -15.58
CA ARG A 222 -9.88 -14.75 -16.24
C ARG A 222 -10.52 -16.00 -15.64
N ASP A 223 -10.57 -16.09 -14.30
CA ASP A 223 -11.24 -17.20 -13.58
C ASP A 223 -12.75 -17.28 -13.90
N LEU A 224 -13.35 -16.16 -14.30
CA LEU A 224 -14.75 -16.08 -14.70
C LEU A 224 -14.99 -16.34 -16.19
N GLY A 225 -13.93 -16.54 -16.97
CA GLY A 225 -14.01 -16.72 -18.42
C GLY A 225 -14.28 -15.43 -19.19
N ALA A 226 -14.09 -14.26 -18.57
CA ALA A 226 -14.37 -12.96 -19.16
C ALA A 226 -13.16 -12.37 -19.91
N CYS A 227 -12.10 -13.15 -20.17
CA CYS A 227 -10.93 -12.67 -20.91
C CYS A 227 -10.96 -13.20 -22.34
N HIS A 228 -10.83 -12.30 -23.33
CA HIS A 228 -10.80 -12.68 -24.74
C HIS A 228 -9.48 -13.37 -25.13
N THR A 229 -8.36 -13.05 -24.47
CA THR A 229 -7.05 -13.66 -24.74
C THR A 229 -6.39 -14.17 -23.45
N PRO A 230 -6.89 -15.27 -22.85
CA PRO A 230 -6.47 -15.72 -21.52
C PRO A 230 -5.01 -16.21 -21.43
N ASN A 231 -4.39 -16.52 -22.57
CA ASN A 231 -3.01 -17.02 -22.66
C ASN A 231 -1.96 -15.91 -22.72
N GLU A 232 -2.36 -14.65 -22.94
CA GLU A 232 -1.44 -13.53 -22.92
C GLU A 232 -1.06 -13.14 -21.47
N PRO A 233 0.11 -12.52 -21.24
CA PRO A 233 0.45 -11.94 -19.95
C PRO A 233 -0.61 -10.95 -19.45
N TYR A 234 -0.61 -10.63 -18.15
CA TYR A 234 -1.47 -9.57 -17.64
C TYR A 234 -1.05 -8.22 -18.22
N ILE A 235 -2.03 -7.33 -18.38
CA ILE A 235 -1.84 -5.96 -18.85
C ILE A 235 -0.88 -5.19 -17.94
N ALA A 236 -0.98 -5.41 -16.63
CA ALA A 236 -0.07 -4.86 -15.63
C ALA A 236 0.46 -5.98 -14.74
N SER A 237 1.28 -6.87 -15.32
CA SER A 237 1.95 -7.93 -14.57
C SER A 237 2.84 -7.30 -13.47
N ARG A 238 2.68 -7.76 -12.24
CA ARG A 238 3.54 -7.32 -11.12
C ARG A 238 4.99 -7.68 -11.43
N PRO A 239 5.95 -6.74 -11.32
CA PRO A 239 7.36 -7.06 -11.43
C PRO A 239 7.79 -8.06 -10.34
N GLU A 240 8.62 -9.01 -10.73
CA GLU A 240 9.15 -10.01 -9.80
C GLU A 240 10.14 -9.39 -8.81
N ILE A 241 10.19 -9.98 -7.61
CA ILE A 241 11.21 -9.67 -6.62
C ILE A 241 12.42 -10.57 -6.94
N ASP A 242 13.26 -10.11 -7.85
CA ASP A 242 14.44 -10.83 -8.31
C ASP A 242 15.71 -10.13 -7.81
N ILE A 243 16.63 -10.90 -7.25
CA ILE A 243 17.95 -10.47 -6.78
C ILE A 243 19.08 -11.29 -7.42
N SER A 244 18.78 -11.96 -8.54
CA SER A 244 19.71 -12.81 -9.24
C SER A 244 20.57 -12.02 -10.24
N ASP A 245 21.83 -12.41 -10.39
CA ASP A 245 22.75 -11.96 -11.43
C ASP A 245 22.44 -12.64 -12.78
N VAL A 246 23.29 -12.38 -13.79
CA VAL A 246 23.17 -12.94 -15.13
C VAL A 246 23.35 -14.47 -15.19
N ASP A 247 24.00 -15.05 -14.19
CA ASP A 247 24.23 -16.49 -14.05
C ASP A 247 23.14 -17.18 -13.19
N GLY A 248 22.16 -16.42 -12.69
CA GLY A 248 21.09 -16.91 -11.82
C GLY A 248 21.53 -17.13 -10.36
N LYS A 249 22.65 -16.54 -9.93
CA LYS A 249 23.09 -16.54 -8.53
C LYS A 249 22.62 -15.28 -7.83
N ASN A 250 22.48 -15.30 -6.50
CA ASN A 250 22.19 -14.08 -5.77
C ASN A 250 23.35 -13.08 -5.90
N ILE A 251 23.01 -11.82 -6.12
CA ILE A 251 23.95 -10.71 -6.17
C ILE A 251 24.58 -10.47 -4.79
N ASP A 252 25.86 -10.11 -4.76
CA ASP A 252 26.50 -9.56 -3.55
C ASP A 252 26.35 -8.03 -3.55
N ALA A 253 25.59 -7.52 -2.59
CA ALA A 253 25.26 -6.11 -2.40
C ALA A 253 25.85 -5.57 -1.09
N SER A 254 26.94 -6.16 -0.59
CA SER A 254 27.59 -5.76 0.66
C SER A 254 28.15 -4.34 0.69
N ASN A 255 28.30 -3.71 -0.48
CA ASN A 255 28.65 -2.30 -0.63
C ASN A 255 27.44 -1.34 -0.54
N LEU A 256 26.21 -1.86 -0.44
CA LEU A 256 24.99 -1.08 -0.33
C LEU A 256 24.42 -1.14 1.10
N GLU A 257 23.66 -0.11 1.47
CA GLU A 257 22.94 -0.06 2.74
C GLU A 257 21.43 -0.05 2.51
N LEU A 258 20.72 -0.97 3.15
CA LEU A 258 19.26 -1.03 3.11
C LEU A 258 18.67 -0.63 4.47
N HIS A 259 18.08 0.55 4.54
CA HIS A 259 17.34 1.00 5.70
C HIS A 259 15.88 0.57 5.58
N PHE A 260 15.43 -0.26 6.51
CA PHE A 260 14.09 -0.82 6.52
C PHE A 260 13.26 -0.28 7.67
N TYR A 261 12.31 0.59 7.34
CA TYR A 261 11.38 1.20 8.29
C TYR A 261 10.12 0.35 8.44
N SER A 262 9.94 -0.23 9.62
CA SER A 262 8.91 -1.24 9.91
C SER A 262 8.04 -0.82 11.10
N SER A 263 6.83 -1.37 11.24
CA SER A 263 6.04 -1.16 12.46
C SER A 263 5.24 -2.39 12.86
N LEU A 264 5.25 -2.70 14.16
CA LEU A 264 4.61 -3.90 14.71
C LEU A 264 3.09 -3.92 14.55
N ASN A 265 2.44 -2.77 14.33
CA ASN A 265 1.00 -2.69 14.06
C ASN A 265 0.69 -2.42 12.58
N SER A 266 1.64 -2.58 11.65
CA SER A 266 1.40 -2.44 10.22
C SER A 266 1.04 -3.77 9.57
N PRO A 267 -0.18 -3.94 9.03
CA PRO A 267 -0.58 -5.14 8.30
C PRO A 267 0.34 -5.42 7.10
N TYR A 268 0.67 -4.39 6.31
CA TYR A 268 1.54 -4.55 5.15
C TYR A 268 2.98 -4.89 5.55
N THR A 269 3.50 -4.34 6.66
CA THR A 269 4.81 -4.78 7.18
C THR A 269 4.75 -6.26 7.54
N SER A 270 3.69 -6.74 8.19
CA SER A 270 3.59 -8.13 8.64
C SER A 270 3.66 -9.18 7.53
N ILE A 271 3.27 -8.82 6.30
CA ILE A 271 3.26 -9.77 5.16
C ILE A 271 4.55 -9.72 4.33
N ILE A 272 5.35 -8.67 4.48
CA ILE A 272 6.57 -8.48 3.68
C ILE A 272 7.85 -8.61 4.49
N TYR A 273 7.78 -8.46 5.82
CA TYR A 273 8.95 -8.35 6.68
C TYR A 273 9.95 -9.50 6.50
N ASP A 274 9.50 -10.75 6.64
CA ASP A 274 10.39 -11.91 6.52
C ASP A 274 10.99 -12.02 5.11
N LYS A 275 10.26 -11.57 4.07
CA LYS A 275 10.78 -11.53 2.70
C LYS A 275 11.87 -10.46 2.56
N THR A 276 11.71 -9.29 3.17
CA THR A 276 12.74 -8.24 3.22
C THR A 276 14.01 -8.74 3.92
N ILE A 277 13.87 -9.38 5.09
CA ILE A 277 15.02 -9.94 5.81
C ILE A 277 15.71 -11.01 4.96
N GLY A 278 14.93 -11.93 4.37
CA GLY A 278 15.48 -12.98 3.51
C GLY A 278 16.21 -12.46 2.28
N ILE A 279 15.73 -11.37 1.66
CA ILE A 279 16.47 -10.69 0.58
C ILE A 279 17.79 -10.15 1.10
N ALA A 280 17.77 -9.47 2.24
CA ALA A 280 18.97 -8.85 2.76
C ALA A 280 20.07 -9.87 3.08
N GLU A 281 19.69 -11.00 3.67
CA GLU A 281 20.58 -12.14 3.91
C GLU A 281 21.07 -12.77 2.60
N ALA A 282 20.15 -12.98 1.64
CA ALA A 282 20.44 -13.64 0.38
C ALA A 282 21.42 -12.87 -0.51
N CYS A 283 21.39 -11.52 -0.46
CA CYS A 283 22.30 -10.67 -1.21
C CYS A 283 23.41 -10.00 -0.36
N ASN A 284 23.56 -10.39 0.91
CA ASN A 284 24.59 -9.85 1.81
C ASN A 284 24.58 -8.32 1.94
N ILE A 285 23.43 -7.66 1.77
CA ILE A 285 23.30 -6.21 1.89
C ILE A 285 23.36 -5.77 3.36
N ASN A 286 23.96 -4.61 3.63
CA ASN A 286 24.02 -4.08 4.98
C ASN A 286 22.63 -3.58 5.43
N LEU A 287 21.88 -4.42 6.17
CA LEU A 287 20.53 -4.12 6.63
C LEU A 287 20.51 -3.29 7.92
N HIS A 288 19.93 -2.09 7.83
CA HIS A 288 19.55 -1.29 8.97
C HIS A 288 18.07 -1.49 9.31
N HIS A 289 17.79 -2.38 10.25
CA HIS A 289 16.44 -2.56 10.79
C HIS A 289 16.02 -1.36 11.65
N LYS A 290 15.05 -0.57 11.16
CA LYS A 290 14.60 0.71 11.74
C LYS A 290 13.10 0.76 12.08
N PRO A 291 12.64 0.03 13.12
CA PRO A 291 11.28 0.15 13.64
C PRO A 291 10.87 1.60 13.94
N VAL A 292 9.66 1.94 13.54
CA VAL A 292 8.96 3.20 13.84
C VAL A 292 7.64 2.93 14.56
N LEU A 293 7.14 3.94 15.28
CA LEU A 293 5.89 3.80 16.02
C LEU A 293 4.67 3.68 15.07
N PRO A 294 3.63 2.90 15.42
CA PRO A 294 2.41 2.82 14.63
C PRO A 294 1.82 4.20 14.29
N MET A 295 1.38 4.39 13.04
CA MET A 295 0.85 5.68 12.54
C MET A 295 -0.26 6.26 13.41
N ILE A 296 -1.16 5.42 13.92
CA ILE A 296 -2.26 5.84 14.79
C ILE A 296 -1.73 6.43 16.11
N MET A 297 -0.65 5.86 16.66
CA MET A 297 0.00 6.39 17.88
C MET A 297 0.76 7.69 17.60
N ARG A 298 1.17 7.92 16.34
CA ARG A 298 1.78 9.16 15.83
C ARG A 298 0.75 10.23 15.41
N GLY A 299 -0.54 10.00 15.67
CA GLY A 299 -1.59 10.98 15.39
C GLY A 299 -2.18 10.94 13.97
N VAL A 300 -1.80 9.98 13.12
CA VAL A 300 -2.45 9.84 11.80
C VAL A 300 -3.87 9.29 11.98
N PRO A 301 -4.92 9.93 11.42
CA PRO A 301 -6.27 9.41 11.46
C PRO A 301 -6.41 8.02 10.82
N ALA A 302 -7.18 7.14 11.47
CA ALA A 302 -7.55 5.83 10.92
C ALA A 302 -9.08 5.65 10.81
N PRO A 303 -9.71 6.21 9.75
CA PRO A 303 -11.13 5.98 9.48
C PRO A 303 -11.47 4.50 9.31
N VAL A 304 -12.70 4.10 9.65
CA VAL A 304 -13.16 2.70 9.55
C VAL A 304 -13.06 2.17 8.11
N ALA A 305 -13.45 2.97 7.11
CA ALA A 305 -13.34 2.62 5.69
C ALA A 305 -11.89 2.25 5.30
N LYS A 306 -10.92 3.06 5.74
CA LYS A 306 -9.48 2.82 5.55
C LYS A 306 -9.02 1.52 6.19
N GLY A 307 -9.42 1.28 7.44
CA GLY A 307 -9.11 0.03 8.13
C GLY A 307 -9.67 -1.21 7.43
N LYS A 308 -10.91 -1.15 6.93
CA LYS A 308 -11.53 -2.25 6.18
C LYS A 308 -10.77 -2.56 4.90
N TYR A 309 -10.47 -1.54 4.09
CA TYR A 309 -9.73 -1.71 2.83
C TYR A 309 -8.34 -2.28 3.07
N ILE A 310 -7.55 -1.69 3.99
CA ILE A 310 -6.19 -2.15 4.29
C ILE A 310 -6.17 -3.62 4.71
N PHE A 311 -7.05 -4.06 5.62
CA PHE A 311 -7.06 -5.46 6.05
C PHE A 311 -7.51 -6.43 4.95
N PHE A 312 -8.45 -6.01 4.10
CA PHE A 312 -8.88 -6.79 2.97
C PHE A 312 -7.76 -6.94 1.92
N ASP A 313 -7.13 -5.83 1.52
CA ASP A 313 -6.05 -5.86 0.52
C ASP A 313 -4.80 -6.56 1.07
N THR A 314 -4.42 -6.30 2.34
CA THR A 314 -3.33 -7.05 2.98
C THR A 314 -3.60 -8.56 2.96
N LYS A 315 -4.86 -8.99 3.16
CA LYS A 315 -5.19 -10.42 3.09
C LYS A 315 -5.02 -10.96 1.67
N ARG A 316 -5.46 -10.22 0.66
CA ARG A 316 -5.29 -10.57 -0.75
C ARG A 316 -3.81 -10.71 -1.11
N GLU A 317 -2.99 -9.75 -0.69
CA GLU A 317 -1.54 -9.74 -0.90
C GLU A 317 -0.84 -10.87 -0.14
N ALA A 318 -1.26 -11.15 1.09
CA ALA A 318 -0.75 -12.28 1.87
C ALA A 318 -1.05 -13.61 1.17
N ASP A 319 -2.24 -13.78 0.60
CA ASP A 319 -2.60 -14.97 -0.18
C ASP A 319 -1.74 -15.10 -1.44
N PHE A 320 -1.46 -13.98 -2.13
CA PHE A 320 -0.55 -13.96 -3.29
C PHE A 320 0.87 -14.40 -2.93
N PHE A 321 1.43 -13.85 -1.85
CA PHE A 321 2.77 -14.24 -1.38
C PHE A 321 2.81 -15.55 -0.59
N ASN A 322 1.67 -16.22 -0.41
CA ASN A 322 1.53 -17.41 0.42
C ASN A 322 2.02 -17.21 1.88
N VAL A 323 1.74 -16.03 2.45
CA VAL A 323 2.08 -15.66 3.83
C VAL A 323 0.85 -15.76 4.72
N PRO A 324 0.94 -16.40 5.91
CA PRO A 324 -0.18 -16.45 6.84
C PRO A 324 -0.62 -15.06 7.33
N PHE A 325 -1.90 -14.74 7.17
CA PHE A 325 -2.51 -13.49 7.66
C PHE A 325 -4.00 -13.69 7.98
N GLY A 326 -4.50 -12.98 8.99
CA GLY A 326 -5.94 -12.81 9.26
C GLY A 326 -6.40 -13.26 10.64
N LYS A 327 -5.61 -14.06 11.39
CA LYS A 327 -5.84 -14.30 12.82
C LYS A 327 -5.22 -13.15 13.62
N HIS A 328 -5.83 -11.99 13.51
CA HIS A 328 -5.25 -10.75 14.02
C HIS A 328 -5.68 -10.45 15.47
N VAL A 329 -4.75 -9.97 16.29
CA VAL A 329 -5.02 -9.25 17.55
C VAL A 329 -4.09 -8.04 17.61
N THR A 330 -4.66 -6.83 17.51
CA THR A 330 -3.87 -5.60 17.39
C THR A 330 -2.89 -5.44 18.55
N PRO A 331 -1.60 -5.15 18.26
CA PRO A 331 -0.60 -4.82 19.26
C PRO A 331 -0.51 -3.33 19.58
N ILE A 332 -1.34 -2.47 18.98
CA ILE A 332 -1.28 -1.00 19.18
C ILE A 332 -1.35 -0.60 20.66
N GLY A 333 -0.70 0.50 21.06
CA GLY A 333 -0.69 0.99 22.43
C GLY A 333 0.32 0.23 23.29
N GLU A 334 -0.07 -0.11 24.52
CA GLU A 334 0.82 -0.72 25.51
C GLU A 334 1.58 -1.96 25.02
N PRO A 335 0.99 -2.90 24.26
CA PRO A 335 1.74 -4.06 23.76
C PRO A 335 2.86 -3.68 22.79
N THR A 336 2.70 -2.60 22.02
CA THR A 336 3.78 -2.08 21.16
C THR A 336 4.89 -1.47 22.00
N ARG A 337 4.56 -0.69 23.03
CA ARG A 337 5.57 -0.10 23.94
C ARG A 337 6.39 -1.18 24.65
N GLN A 338 5.71 -2.20 25.17
CA GLN A 338 6.36 -3.37 25.80
C GLN A 338 7.25 -4.11 24.81
N ALA A 339 6.76 -4.42 23.62
CA ALA A 339 7.57 -5.04 22.57
C ALA A 339 8.79 -4.20 22.19
N TYR A 340 8.61 -2.88 22.03
CA TYR A 340 9.67 -1.98 21.58
C TYR A 340 10.74 -1.77 22.66
N SER A 341 10.35 -1.79 23.95
CA SER A 341 11.31 -1.72 25.07
C SER A 341 12.35 -2.83 25.07
N LEU A 342 12.04 -3.97 24.44
CA LEU A 342 12.93 -5.12 24.33
C LEU A 342 13.87 -5.04 23.11
N LEU A 343 13.58 -4.21 22.12
CA LEU A 343 14.32 -4.19 20.85
C LEU A 343 15.77 -3.73 20.96
N PRO A 344 16.13 -2.68 21.74
CA PRO A 344 17.54 -2.30 21.90
C PRO A 344 18.39 -3.43 22.49
N TRP A 345 17.87 -4.13 23.49
CA TRP A 345 18.54 -5.27 24.11
C TRP A 345 18.63 -6.46 23.14
N ALA A 346 17.53 -6.84 22.49
CA ALA A 346 17.55 -7.89 21.47
C ALA A 346 18.54 -7.57 20.34
N LYS A 347 18.65 -6.29 19.94
CA LYS A 347 19.62 -5.82 18.94
C LYS A 347 21.06 -5.99 19.40
N SER A 348 21.38 -5.69 20.67
CA SER A 348 22.73 -5.94 21.20
C SER A 348 23.15 -7.41 21.19
N LEU A 349 22.18 -8.32 21.06
CA LEU A 349 22.38 -9.76 20.96
C LEU A 349 22.21 -10.29 19.52
N GLY A 350 21.99 -9.40 18.54
CA GLY A 350 21.73 -9.77 17.14
C GLY A 350 20.42 -10.54 16.93
N LYS A 351 19.41 -10.27 17.75
CA LYS A 351 18.10 -10.96 17.77
C LYS A 351 16.89 -10.06 17.54
N ASP A 352 17.10 -8.80 17.17
CA ASP A 352 16.00 -7.84 16.99
C ASP A 352 15.09 -8.20 15.80
N THR A 353 15.64 -8.72 14.70
CA THR A 353 14.85 -9.09 13.52
C THR A 353 14.01 -10.33 13.76
N GLU A 354 14.55 -11.40 14.35
CA GLU A 354 13.79 -12.61 14.66
C GLU A 354 12.73 -12.38 15.74
N LEU A 355 13.04 -11.55 16.75
CA LEU A 355 12.08 -11.16 17.77
C LEU A 355 10.92 -10.37 17.13
N PHE A 356 11.23 -9.38 16.31
CA PHE A 356 10.21 -8.55 15.67
C PHE A 356 9.33 -9.34 14.69
N SER A 357 9.94 -10.23 13.88
CA SER A 357 9.21 -11.21 13.04
C SER A 357 8.25 -12.04 13.88
N THR A 358 8.73 -12.61 15.00
CA THR A 358 7.91 -13.45 15.88
C THR A 358 6.73 -12.69 16.48
N LEU A 359 6.96 -11.46 16.93
CA LEU A 359 5.91 -10.60 17.48
C LEU A 359 4.85 -10.24 16.42
N MET A 360 5.26 -9.95 15.18
CA MET A 360 4.30 -9.71 14.09
C MET A 360 3.50 -10.97 13.72
N ARG A 361 4.14 -12.14 13.64
CA ARG A 361 3.43 -13.41 13.41
C ARG A 361 2.40 -13.66 14.52
N TYR A 362 2.75 -13.38 15.77
CA TYR A 362 1.81 -13.47 16.89
C TYR A 362 0.62 -12.52 16.74
N ALA A 363 0.88 -11.28 16.31
CA ALA A 363 -0.12 -10.23 16.13
C ALA A 363 -1.05 -10.43 14.92
N PHE A 364 -0.55 -10.93 13.78
CA PHE A 364 -1.30 -10.94 12.50
C PHE A 364 -1.64 -12.33 11.94
N ALA A 365 -0.90 -13.36 12.34
CA ALA A 365 -1.02 -14.71 11.77
C ALA A 365 -1.50 -15.78 12.78
N GLU A 366 -1.11 -15.66 14.06
CA GLU A 366 -1.37 -16.68 15.07
C GLU A 366 -2.45 -16.30 16.10
N GLY A 367 -2.88 -15.04 16.14
CA GLY A 367 -3.89 -14.55 17.10
C GLY A 367 -3.41 -14.52 18.54
N LYS A 368 -2.10 -14.52 18.76
CA LYS A 368 -1.46 -14.46 20.08
C LYS A 368 -1.31 -13.00 20.51
N GLY A 369 -2.35 -12.47 21.16
CA GLY A 369 -2.38 -11.07 21.59
C GLY A 369 -1.21 -10.70 22.51
N LEU A 370 -0.42 -9.71 22.09
CA LEU A 370 0.79 -9.24 22.79
C LEU A 370 0.49 -8.47 24.09
N HIS A 371 -0.77 -8.10 24.34
CA HIS A 371 -1.25 -7.55 25.62
C HIS A 371 -1.20 -8.55 26.78
N LYS A 372 -0.75 -9.78 26.54
CA LYS A 372 -0.56 -10.83 27.54
C LYS A 372 0.93 -11.11 27.68
N ILE A 373 1.49 -10.87 28.87
CA ILE A 373 2.91 -11.10 29.17
C ILE A 373 3.38 -12.51 28.80
N LYS A 374 2.54 -13.54 29.03
CA LYS A 374 2.88 -14.91 28.61
C LYS A 374 3.22 -15.05 27.12
N ASN A 375 2.58 -14.26 26.25
CA ASN A 375 2.85 -14.31 24.82
C ASN A 375 4.13 -13.55 24.45
N ILE A 376 4.47 -12.48 25.18
CA ILE A 376 5.77 -11.81 25.05
C ILE A 376 6.87 -12.77 25.50
N ARG A 377 6.73 -13.40 26.66
CA ARG A 377 7.63 -14.43 27.15
C ARG A 377 7.86 -15.54 26.11
N HIS A 378 6.79 -16.12 25.57
CA HIS A 378 6.92 -17.14 24.52
C HIS A 378 7.59 -16.63 23.24
N ALA A 379 7.55 -15.34 22.94
CA ALA A 379 8.27 -14.78 21.79
C ALA A 379 9.77 -14.72 22.08
N ILE A 380 10.14 -14.26 23.27
CA ILE A 380 11.52 -14.17 23.78
C ILE A 380 12.18 -15.55 23.78
N GLU A 381 11.57 -16.53 24.46
CA GLU A 381 12.09 -17.89 24.53
C GLU A 381 12.17 -18.54 23.14
N LYS A 382 11.24 -18.24 22.23
CA LYS A 382 11.22 -18.78 20.87
C LYS A 382 12.41 -18.33 20.01
N VAL A 383 12.96 -17.14 20.27
CA VAL A 383 14.13 -16.62 19.53
C VAL A 383 15.44 -16.90 20.26
N GLY A 384 15.42 -17.73 21.31
CA GLY A 384 16.60 -18.13 22.07
C GLY A 384 17.07 -17.08 23.08
N LEU A 385 16.26 -16.09 23.41
CA LEU A 385 16.55 -15.08 24.42
C LEU A 385 16.06 -15.53 25.81
N ASP A 386 16.76 -15.11 26.86
CA ASP A 386 16.40 -15.45 28.23
C ASP A 386 15.28 -14.55 28.77
N TRP A 387 14.25 -15.16 29.37
CA TRP A 387 13.11 -14.40 29.88
C TRP A 387 13.46 -13.57 31.12
N LYS A 388 14.34 -14.07 31.99
CA LYS A 388 14.73 -13.37 33.21
C LYS A 388 15.51 -12.09 32.86
N GLU A 389 16.42 -12.16 31.90
CA GLU A 389 17.11 -10.98 31.36
C GLU A 389 16.13 -10.02 30.67
N ALA A 390 15.20 -10.53 29.85
CA ALA A 390 14.20 -9.69 29.19
C ALA A 390 13.36 -8.85 30.17
N GLN A 391 13.10 -9.38 31.38
CA GLN A 391 12.35 -8.66 32.42
C GLN A 391 13.06 -7.39 32.92
N GLU A 392 14.39 -7.31 32.81
CA GLU A 392 15.16 -6.12 33.21
C GLU A 392 14.98 -4.95 32.23
N HIS A 393 14.61 -5.27 30.98
CA HIS A 393 14.40 -4.29 29.91
C HIS A 393 12.91 -3.97 29.66
N LEU A 394 12.02 -4.91 29.99
CA LEU A 394 10.60 -4.81 29.70
C LEU A 394 9.94 -3.60 30.37
N GLY A 395 9.33 -2.74 29.55
CA GLY A 395 8.69 -1.50 30.01
C GLY A 395 9.65 -0.32 30.17
N GLY A 396 10.95 -0.51 29.92
CA GLY A 396 11.93 0.57 29.91
C GLY A 396 11.74 1.56 28.75
N GLU A 397 12.45 2.68 28.80
CA GLU A 397 12.32 3.77 27.83
C GLU A 397 13.49 3.90 26.84
N ALA A 398 14.51 3.04 26.94
CA ALA A 398 15.72 3.09 26.10
C ALA A 398 15.43 3.02 24.59
N TRP A 399 14.28 2.47 24.20
CA TRP A 399 13.83 2.39 22.82
C TRP A 399 13.35 3.74 22.26
N LYS A 400 12.90 4.69 23.11
CA LYS A 400 12.24 5.90 22.63
C LYS A 400 13.14 6.77 21.74
N PRO A 401 14.38 7.14 22.14
CA PRO A 401 15.24 7.96 21.29
C PRO A 401 15.63 7.25 19.98
N TRP A 402 15.76 5.92 20.04
CA TRP A 402 16.09 5.09 18.89
C TRP A 402 14.96 5.08 17.85
N VAL A 403 13.72 4.86 18.28
CA VAL A 403 12.54 4.87 17.40
C VAL A 403 12.20 6.28 16.92
N GLU A 404 12.39 7.30 17.77
CA GLU A 404 12.18 8.70 17.40
C GLU A 404 13.14 9.13 16.28
N LYS A 405 14.43 8.80 16.39
CA LYS A 405 15.40 9.05 15.32
C LYS A 405 14.98 8.41 13.99
N HIS A 406 14.57 7.13 14.01
CA HIS A 406 14.11 6.46 12.79
C HIS A 406 12.87 7.11 12.19
N GLN A 407 11.94 7.54 13.05
CA GLN A 407 10.74 8.23 12.62
C GLN A 407 11.06 9.59 12.00
N ASP A 408 11.99 10.35 12.56
CA ASP A 408 12.41 11.64 12.02
C ASP A 408 13.14 11.48 10.67
N GLU A 409 14.03 10.48 10.57
CA GLU A 409 14.66 10.12 9.29
C GLU A 409 13.61 9.81 8.21
N MET A 410 12.60 9.00 8.53
CA MET A 410 11.57 8.61 7.57
C MET A 410 10.64 9.78 7.20
N VAL A 411 10.15 10.52 8.21
CA VAL A 411 9.13 11.56 8.03
C VAL A 411 9.71 12.86 7.51
N GLN A 412 10.78 13.36 8.14
CA GLN A 412 11.40 14.63 7.77
C GLN A 412 12.47 14.45 6.70
N GLY A 413 13.27 13.38 6.80
CA GLY A 413 14.34 13.12 5.83
C GLY A 413 13.82 12.66 4.47
N MET A 414 12.95 11.64 4.45
CA MET A 414 12.48 11.03 3.20
C MET A 414 11.12 11.55 2.72
N GLY A 415 10.44 12.36 3.55
CA GLY A 415 9.08 12.81 3.29
C GLY A 415 8.01 11.72 3.39
N LEU A 416 8.31 10.56 4.00
CA LEU A 416 7.41 9.40 4.09
C LEU A 416 6.78 9.27 5.48
N TRP A 417 5.48 8.99 5.56
CA TRP A 417 4.76 8.86 6.84
C TRP A 417 4.23 7.45 7.10
N GLY A 418 4.19 6.58 6.10
CA GLY A 418 3.72 5.19 6.22
C GLY A 418 4.86 4.17 6.32
N VAL A 419 4.48 2.91 6.55
CA VAL A 419 5.40 1.75 6.54
C VAL A 419 4.71 0.54 5.91
N PRO A 420 5.46 -0.45 5.38
CA PRO A 420 6.91 -0.51 5.30
C PRO A 420 7.48 0.54 4.34
N SER A 421 8.62 1.12 4.70
CA SER A 421 9.35 2.06 3.84
C SER A 421 10.81 1.67 3.76
N TYR A 422 11.45 2.00 2.65
CA TYR A 422 12.82 1.61 2.34
C TYR A 422 13.62 2.83 1.92
N ARG A 423 14.86 2.90 2.39
CA ARG A 423 15.91 3.77 1.85
C ARG A 423 17.09 2.88 1.47
N LEU A 424 17.45 2.85 0.18
CA LEU A 424 18.62 2.14 -0.33
C LEU A 424 19.69 3.17 -0.66
N CYS A 425 20.83 3.07 0.03
CA CYS A 425 21.96 3.97 -0.10
C CYS A 425 23.13 3.29 -0.79
N GLY A 426 23.98 4.09 -1.43
CA GLY A 426 25.19 3.63 -2.09
C GLY A 426 24.95 3.07 -3.51
N PRO A 427 26.01 2.82 -4.29
CA PRO A 427 27.39 3.24 -4.00
C PRO A 427 27.55 4.77 -4.00
N GLU A 428 28.71 5.28 -3.62
CA GLU A 428 28.97 6.72 -3.57
C GLU A 428 28.63 7.42 -4.90
N GLY A 429 27.91 8.55 -4.84
CA GLY A 429 27.47 9.31 -6.00
C GLY A 429 26.06 8.93 -6.52
N GLU A 430 25.51 7.78 -6.11
CA GLU A 430 24.12 7.43 -6.42
C GLU A 430 23.16 8.09 -5.41
N PRO A 431 22.08 8.75 -5.87
CA PRO A 431 21.05 9.26 -4.97
C PRO A 431 20.32 8.10 -4.27
N ASP A 432 19.87 8.33 -3.05
CA ASP A 432 19.14 7.28 -2.32
C ASP A 432 17.80 6.96 -2.99
N LEU A 433 17.49 5.67 -3.11
CA LEU A 433 16.14 5.24 -3.47
C LEU A 433 15.27 5.25 -2.22
N GLU A 434 14.21 6.04 -2.21
CA GLU A 434 13.29 6.19 -1.07
C GLU A 434 11.85 5.86 -1.47
N VAL A 435 11.34 4.70 -1.02
CA VAL A 435 10.05 4.18 -1.45
C VAL A 435 9.19 3.73 -0.27
N TRP A 436 7.87 3.80 -0.44
CA TRP A 436 6.88 3.41 0.56
C TRP A 436 5.95 2.34 0.00
N GLY A 437 5.75 1.27 0.77
CA GLY A 437 4.81 0.20 0.43
C GLY A 437 5.47 -1.16 0.38
N GLN A 438 4.71 -2.20 0.73
CA GLN A 438 5.17 -3.59 0.59
C GLN A 438 5.33 -3.97 -0.89
N ASP A 439 4.50 -3.37 -1.72
CA ASP A 439 4.46 -3.41 -3.18
C ASP A 439 5.53 -2.54 -3.83
N ARG A 440 6.58 -2.15 -3.08
CA ARG A 440 7.80 -1.55 -3.63
C ARG A 440 9.04 -2.40 -3.37
N LEU A 441 8.92 -3.57 -2.73
CA LEU A 441 10.07 -4.44 -2.50
C LEU A 441 10.68 -4.96 -3.81
N TRP A 442 9.87 -5.16 -4.86
CA TRP A 442 10.37 -5.52 -6.20
C TRP A 442 11.22 -4.39 -6.80
N LEU A 443 10.88 -3.12 -6.53
CA LEU A 443 11.63 -1.96 -7.02
C LEU A 443 12.96 -1.83 -6.26
N VAL A 444 12.94 -2.06 -4.95
CA VAL A 444 14.17 -2.15 -4.14
C VAL A 444 15.08 -3.26 -4.67
N ALA A 445 14.54 -4.43 -4.98
CA ALA A 445 15.31 -5.54 -5.53
C ALA A 445 15.89 -5.18 -6.92
N ALA A 446 15.09 -4.61 -7.82
CA ALA A 446 15.55 -4.14 -9.12
C ALA A 446 16.69 -3.11 -9.00
N GLU A 447 16.59 -2.20 -8.03
CA GLU A 447 17.61 -1.18 -7.82
C GLU A 447 18.89 -1.77 -7.19
N ILE A 448 18.78 -2.73 -6.27
CA ILE A 448 19.94 -3.49 -5.78
C ILE A 448 20.68 -4.13 -6.96
N ARG A 449 19.95 -4.76 -7.89
CA ARG A 449 20.57 -5.36 -9.08
C ARG A 449 21.29 -4.33 -9.94
N ARG A 450 20.62 -3.19 -10.23
CA ARG A 450 21.20 -2.11 -11.04
C ARG A 450 22.49 -1.59 -10.41
N ARG A 451 22.46 -1.27 -9.11
CA ARG A 451 23.59 -0.65 -8.41
C ARG A 451 24.75 -1.59 -8.12
N SER A 452 24.48 -2.87 -7.94
CA SER A 452 25.54 -3.88 -7.76
C SER A 452 26.23 -4.26 -9.07
N SER A 453 25.68 -3.81 -10.21
CA SER A 453 26.29 -3.97 -11.54
C SER A 453 27.09 -2.73 -12.00
N LEU A 454 27.11 -1.66 -11.19
CA LEU A 454 27.94 -0.46 -11.40
C LEU A 454 29.35 -0.72 -10.87
#